data_AF-A0A496TGJ7-F1
#
_entry.id   AF-A0A496TGJ7-F1
#
_cell.length_a   1.000
_cell.length_b   1.000
_cell.length_c   1.000
_cell.angle_alpha   90.00
_cell.angle_beta   90.00
_cell.angle_gamma   90.00
#
_symmetry.space_group_name_H-M   'P 1'
#
loop_
_entity.id
_entity.type
_entity.pdbx_description
1 polymer ?
#
loop_
_entity_poly.entity_id
_entity_poly.type
_entity_poly.pdbx_seq_one_letter_code
_entity_poly.pdbx_strand_id
1 'polypeptide(L)' 'MKIAIMGIRGIPANYGGFETFAEELAPRLVKKGHEVAVYGRSNNIKYNGKFYKGVRIIVLPTVSHKYFDT' A
#
# COMPACT_ATOMS: atom_id res chain seq x y z
N MET A 1 -16.89 6.47 0.49
CA MET A 1 -16.04 7.07 -0.56
C MET A 1 -14.91 6.11 -0.88
N LYS A 2 -14.46 6.05 -2.15
CA LYS A 2 -13.34 5.21 -2.59
C LYS A 2 -12.06 6.04 -2.63
N ILE A 3 -11.02 5.60 -1.92
CA ILE A 3 -9.76 6.31 -1.75
C ILE A 3 -8.61 5.41 -2.20
N ALA A 4 -7.82 5.88 -3.15
CA ALA A 4 -6.63 5.19 -3.62
C ALA A 4 -5.37 5.90 -3.09
N ILE A 5 -4.51 5.16 -2.40
CA ILE A 5 -3.19 5.61 -1.95
C ILE A 5 -2.16 5.01 -2.90
N MET A 6 -1.41 5.90 -3.55
CA MET A 6 -0.38 5.57 -4.55
C MET A 6 0.87 6.42 -4.29
N GLY A 7 1.98 6.08 -4.94
CA GLY A 7 3.26 6.78 -4.75
C GLY A 7 4.02 6.34 -3.49
N ILE A 8 3.64 5.19 -2.93
CA ILE A 8 4.34 4.57 -1.79
C ILE A 8 4.80 3.17 -2.18
N ARG A 9 5.79 2.63 -1.47
CA ARG A 9 6.24 1.26 -1.71
C ARG A 9 5.19 0.20 -1.35
N GLY A 10 4.33 0.52 -0.38
CA GLY A 10 3.18 -0.27 0.04
C GLY A 10 3.05 -0.30 1.55
N ILE A 11 2.06 -1.07 2.05
CA ILE A 11 1.92 -1.40 3.47
C ILE A 11 1.83 -2.92 3.62
N PRO A 12 2.36 -3.53 4.69
CA PRO A 12 3.04 -2.92 5.86
C PRO A 12 4.33 -2.16 5.50
N ALA A 13 4.62 -1.10 6.24
CA ALA A 13 5.76 -0.21 5.96
C ALA A 13 7.10 -0.92 6.24
N ASN A 14 7.95 -1.05 5.23
CA ASN A 14 9.27 -1.68 5.36
C ASN A 14 10.43 -0.68 5.51
N TYR A 15 10.21 0.62 5.26
CA TYR A 15 11.27 1.62 5.11
C TYR A 15 11.06 2.91 5.93
N GLY A 16 10.04 2.95 6.81
CA GLY A 16 9.71 4.13 7.60
C GLY A 16 9.03 5.24 6.78
N GLY A 17 9.05 6.48 7.28
CA GLY A 17 8.65 7.67 6.52
C GLY A 17 7.16 7.72 6.15
N PHE A 18 6.88 8.03 4.88
CA PHE A 18 5.50 8.21 4.40
C PHE A 18 4.74 6.87 4.38
N GLU A 19 5.42 5.74 4.19
CA GLU A 19 4.80 4.41 4.31
C GLU A 19 4.22 4.18 5.71
N THR A 20 4.93 4.58 6.78
CA THR A 20 4.42 4.47 8.16
C THR A 20 3.21 5.37 8.38
N PHE A 21 3.24 6.59 7.84
CA PHE A 21 2.08 7.47 7.86
C PHE A 21 0.87 6.85 7.14
N ALA A 22 1.08 6.30 5.94
CA ALA A 22 0.03 5.63 5.18
C ALA A 22 -0.52 4.39 5.91
N GLU A 23 0.35 3.62 6.58
CA GLU A 23 -0.05 2.45 7.37
C GLU A 23 -0.95 2.82 8.56
N GLU A 24 -0.74 3.98 9.17
CA GLU A 24 -1.58 4.47 10.26
C GLU A 24 -2.85 5.19 9.79
N LEU A 25 -2.76 5.97 8.71
CA LEU A 25 -3.88 6.72 8.17
C LEU A 25 -4.92 5.81 7.51
N ALA A 26 -4.48 4.88 6.66
CA ALA A 26 -5.39 4.08 5.84
C ALA A 26 -6.41 3.26 6.65
N PRO A 27 -6.02 2.56 7.74
CA PRO A 27 -6.98 1.85 8.59
C PRO A 27 -7.95 2.79 9.31
N ARG A 28 -7.54 4.02 9.65
CA ARG A 28 -8.42 5.02 10.28
C ARG A 28 -9.47 5.53 9.30
N LEU A 29 -9.10 5.69 8.02
CA LEU A 29 -10.05 6.01 6.95
C LEU A 29 -11.04 4.87 6.71
N VAL A 30 -10.58 3.61 6.76
CA VAL A 30 -11.47 2.44 6.70
C VAL A 30 -12.45 2.42 7.87
N LYS A 31 -11.98 2.69 9.10
CA LYS A 31 -12.83 2.80 10.29
C LYS A 31 -13.88 3.90 10.20
N LYS A 32 -13.62 4.95 9.41
CA LYS A 32 -14.60 6.01 9.10
C LYS A 32 -15.61 5.62 8.00
N GLY A 33 -15.59 4.37 7.53
CA GLY A 33 -16.51 3.85 6.52
C GLY A 33 -16.07 4.12 5.08
N HIS A 34 -14.78 4.39 4.85
CA HIS A 34 -14.24 4.57 3.50
C HIS A 34 -13.66 3.26 2.94
N GLU A 35 -13.81 3.06 1.64
CA GLU A 35 -13.12 1.97 0.93
C GLU A 35 -11.73 2.47 0.54
N VAL A 36 -10.68 1.94 1.17
CA VAL A 36 -9.31 2.37 0.93
C VAL A 36 -8.52 1.26 0.25
N ALA A 37 -7.83 1.61 -0.82
CA ALA A 37 -6.89 0.73 -1.51
C ALA A 37 -5.49 1.35 -1.53
N VAL A 38 -4.49 0.54 -1.20
CA VAL A 38 -3.07 0.89 -1.32
C VAL A 38 -2.50 0.12 -2.49
N TYR A 39 -1.89 0.86 -3.41
CA TYR A 39 -1.15 0.30 -4.52
C TYR A 39 0.33 0.26 -4.16
N GLY A 40 0.96 -0.87 -4.43
CA GLY A 40 2.40 -0.98 -4.44
C GLY A 40 2.85 -2.09 -5.36
N ARG A 41 4.15 -2.31 -5.40
CA ARG A 41 4.75 -3.21 -6.39
C ARG A 41 5.13 -4.54 -5.79
N SER A 42 5.12 -5.58 -6.62
CA SER A 42 5.50 -6.95 -6.21
C SER A 42 6.89 -7.03 -5.58
N ASN A 43 7.82 -6.17 -5.99
CA ASN A 43 9.19 -6.15 -5.45
C ASN A 43 9.27 -5.53 -4.04
N ASN A 44 8.32 -4.65 -3.69
CA ASN A 44 8.31 -3.87 -2.45
C ASN A 44 7.35 -4.43 -1.39
N ILE A 45 6.23 -5.02 -1.84
CA ILE A 45 5.23 -5.60 -0.95
C ILE A 45 5.54 -7.09 -0.75
N LYS A 46 6.05 -7.42 0.44
CA LYS A 46 6.22 -8.82 0.89
C LYS A 46 4.96 -9.43 1.49
N TYR A 47 3.91 -8.62 1.68
CA TYR A 47 2.65 -9.07 2.24
C TYR A 47 1.77 -9.72 1.16
N ASN A 48 1.42 -10.99 1.35
CA ASN A 48 0.66 -11.76 0.36
C ASN A 48 -0.87 -11.70 0.57
N GLY A 49 -1.33 -10.95 1.57
CA GLY A 49 -2.77 -10.81 1.86
C GLY A 49 -3.44 -9.74 1.00
N LYS A 50 -4.70 -9.98 0.64
CA LYS A 50 -5.52 -9.01 -0.13
C LYS A 50 -5.97 -7.81 0.70
N PHE A 51 -6.05 -7.96 2.03
CA PHE A 51 -6.49 -6.92 2.95
C PHE A 51 -5.56 -6.83 4.15
N TYR A 52 -5.13 -5.63 4.48
CA TYR A 52 -4.33 -5.33 5.66
C TYR A 52 -5.07 -4.31 6.53
N LYS A 53 -5.43 -4.69 7.78
CA LYS A 53 -6.22 -3.82 8.69
C LYS A 53 -7.48 -3.23 8.03
N GLY A 54 -8.14 -3.99 7.14
CA GLY A 54 -9.30 -3.57 6.35
C GLY A 54 -9.00 -2.73 5.10
N VAL A 55 -7.74 -2.35 4.87
CA VAL A 55 -7.28 -1.66 3.66
C VAL A 55 -6.99 -2.69 2.58
N ARG A 56 -7.49 -2.49 1.37
CA ARG A 56 -7.22 -3.38 0.24
C ARG A 56 -5.81 -3.17 -0.28
N ILE A 57 -5.03 -4.24 -0.41
CA ILE A 57 -3.68 -4.18 -0.99
C ILE A 57 -3.76 -4.63 -2.44
N ILE A 58 -3.31 -3.76 -3.34
CA ILE A 58 -3.25 -4.04 -4.78
C ILE A 58 -1.79 -4.06 -5.18
N VAL A 59 -1.30 -5.26 -5.49
CA VAL A 59 0.06 -5.48 -5.94
C VAL A 59 0.11 -5.39 -7.45
N LEU A 60 0.89 -4.45 -7.97
CA LEU A 60 1.12 -4.28 -9.40
C LEU A 60 2.39 -5.05 -9.82
N PRO A 61 2.37 -5.72 -10.99
CA PRO A 61 3.56 -6.36 -11.53
C PRO A 61 4.59 -5.29 -11.90
N THR A 62 5.86 -5.59 -11.65
CA THR A 62 7.00 -4.74 -12.05
C THR A 62 8.15 -5.62 -12.52
N VAL A 63 8.96 -5.09 -13.43
CA VAL A 63 10.23 -5.74 -13.81
C VAL A 63 11.25 -5.38 -12.74
N SER A 64 11.79 -6.38 -12.05
CA SER A 64 12.75 -6.18 -10.95
C SER A 64 14.11 -5.72 -11.49
N HIS A 65 14.20 -4.44 -11.81
CA HIS A 65 15.39 -3.79 -12.33
C HIS A 65 15.41 -2.34 -11.88
N LYS A 66 16.57 -1.83 -11.45
CA LYS A 66 16.72 -0.48 -10.86
C LYS A 66 16.06 0.64 -11.68
N TYR A 67 16.10 0.53 -13.00
CA TYR A 67 15.55 1.54 -13.92
C TYR A 67 14.09 1.31 -14.31
N PHE A 68 13.56 0.10 -14.08
CA PHE A 68 12.18 -0.25 -14.36
C PHE A 68 11.31 -0.38 -13.09
N ASP A 69 11.91 -0.06 -11.93
CA ASP A 69 11.30 -0.07 -10.60
C ASP A 69 11.47 1.32 -9.96
N THR A 70 10.81 2.34 -10.53
CA THR A 70 10.73 3.74 -10.01
C THR A 70 9.40 4.01 -9.35
#